data_AF-A0A6I5CKA4-F1
#
_entry.id   AF-A0A6I5CKA4-F1
#
_cell.length_a   1.000
_cell.length_b   1.000
_cell.length_c   1.000
_cell.angle_alpha   90.00
_cell.angle_beta   90.00
_cell.angle_gamma   90.00
#
_symmetry.space_group_name_H-M   'P 1'
#
loop_
_entity.id
_entity.type
_entity.pdbx_description
1 polymer ?
#
loop_
_entity_poly.entity_id
_entity_poly.type
_entity_poly.pdbx_seq_one_letter_code
_entity_poly.pdbx_strand_id
1 'polypeptide(L)' 'ADRACSAAPDPALRDRAPWALRTALQELLVRLEVYRPYASVDAASVVTEEAAGRARLAFAVPEEADAVDVVRDLV' A
#
# COMPACT_ATOMS: atom_id res chain seq x y z
N ALA A 1 -0.43 7.57 2.91
CA ALA A 1 -1.46 7.09 1.98
C ALA A 1 -2.66 8.03 1.95
N ASP A 2 -3.42 8.20 3.04
CA ASP A 2 -4.64 9.04 3.10
C ASP A 2 -4.56 10.42 2.39
N ARG A 3 -3.57 11.24 2.77
CA ARG A 3 -3.35 12.55 2.12
C ARG A 3 -3.10 12.45 0.61
N ALA A 4 -2.33 11.44 0.18
CA ALA A 4 -2.01 11.24 -1.24
C ALA A 4 -3.26 10.84 -2.03
N CYS A 5 -4.05 9.91 -1.50
CA CYS A 5 -5.32 9.49 -2.06
C CYS A 5 -6.33 10.65 -2.14
N SER A 6 -6.42 11.47 -1.09
CA SER A 6 -7.31 12.64 -1.03
C SER A 6 -6.96 13.72 -2.07
N ALA A 7 -5.66 13.89 -2.35
CA ALA A 7 -5.17 14.86 -3.32
C ALA A 7 -5.16 14.31 -4.77
N ALA A 8 -5.44 13.03 -4.97
CA ALA A 8 -5.34 12.38 -6.26
C ALA A 8 -6.42 12.90 -7.24
N PRO A 9 -6.09 13.02 -8.54
CA PRO A 9 -7.07 13.42 -9.55
C PRO A 9 -8.16 12.37 -9.76
N ASP A 10 -7.83 11.08 -9.60
CA ASP A 10 -8.78 9.98 -9.70
C ASP A 10 -9.72 9.94 -8.48
N PRO A 11 -11.05 10.13 -8.67
CA PRO A 11 -12.03 10.06 -7.59
C PRO A 11 -12.09 8.68 -6.91
N ALA A 12 -11.78 7.59 -7.61
CA ALA A 12 -11.83 6.24 -7.04
C ALA A 12 -10.81 6.04 -5.92
N LEU A 13 -9.70 6.78 -5.94
CA LEU A 13 -8.71 6.76 -4.88
C LEU A 13 -9.20 7.45 -3.60
N ARG A 14 -10.19 8.35 -3.70
CA ARG A 14 -10.73 9.09 -2.55
C ARG A 14 -11.75 8.26 -1.75
N ASP A 15 -12.34 7.24 -2.36
CA ASP A 15 -13.29 6.34 -1.71
C ASP A 15 -12.59 5.20 -0.94
N ARG A 16 -11.58 5.56 -0.16
CA ARG A 16 -10.78 4.61 0.63
C ARG A 16 -10.87 4.96 2.09
N ALA A 17 -11.22 3.97 2.90
CA ALA A 17 -11.26 4.15 4.34
C ALA A 17 -9.84 4.48 4.87
N PRO A 18 -9.65 5.57 5.64
CA PRO A 18 -8.33 5.97 6.13
C PRO A 18 -7.63 4.89 6.96
N TRP A 19 -8.41 4.08 7.69
CA TRP A 19 -7.88 2.96 8.46
C TRP A 19 -7.31 1.86 7.57
N ALA A 20 -7.95 1.54 6.44
CA ALA A 20 -7.49 0.50 5.52
C ALA A 20 -6.18 0.91 4.85
N LEU A 21 -6.06 2.18 4.46
CA LEU A 21 -4.83 2.76 3.93
C LEU A 21 -3.68 2.74 4.95
N ARG A 22 -3.98 2.95 6.24
CA ARG A 22 -2.99 2.85 7.31
C ARG A 22 -2.52 1.42 7.52
N THR A 23 -3.45 0.47 7.58
CA THR A 23 -3.16 -0.97 7.72
C THR A 23 -2.31 -1.44 6.55
N ALA A 24 -2.73 -1.17 5.31
CA ALA A 24 -1.97 -1.52 4.11
C ALA A 24 -0.53 -0.98 4.15
N LEU A 25 -0.36 0.30 4.49
CA LEU A 25 0.98 0.91 4.62
C LEU A 25 1.82 0.22 5.69
N GLN A 26 1.25 -0.03 6.87
CA GLN A 26 1.98 -0.71 7.94
C GLN A 26 2.40 -2.11 7.51
N GLU A 27 1.47 -2.91 6.99
CA GLU A 27 1.72 -4.30 6.61
C GLU A 27 2.77 -4.42 5.49
N LEU A 28 2.79 -3.49 4.52
CA LEU A 28 3.85 -3.43 3.53
C LEU A 28 5.20 -3.06 4.15
N LEU A 29 5.24 -2.08 5.06
CA LEU A 29 6.49 -1.61 5.68
C LEU A 29 7.16 -2.67 6.55
N VAL A 30 6.41 -3.47 7.34
CA VAL A 30 6.98 -4.58 8.14
C VAL A 30 7.56 -5.69 7.27
N ARG A 31 7.10 -5.81 6.01
CA ARG A 31 7.54 -6.87 5.08
C ARG A 31 8.71 -6.45 4.20
N LEU A 32 9.20 -5.22 4.33
CA LEU A 32 10.39 -4.78 3.62
C LEU A 32 11.62 -5.53 4.14
N GLU A 33 12.35 -6.14 3.22
CA GLU A 33 13.63 -6.82 3.52
C GLU A 33 14.82 -5.86 3.57
N VAL A 34 14.56 -4.57 3.33
CA VAL A 34 15.54 -3.49 3.43
C VAL A 34 15.11 -2.51 4.52
N TYR A 35 16.09 -2.03 5.28
CA TYR A 35 15.82 -1.03 6.33
C TYR A 35 15.29 0.29 5.74
N ARG A 36 15.88 0.74 4.62
CA ARG A 36 15.53 2.01 3.98
C ARG A 36 15.70 1.93 2.46
N PRO A 37 14.61 1.99 1.68
CA PRO A 37 14.70 2.20 0.24
C PRO A 37 15.10 3.64 -0.07
N TYR A 38 15.93 3.82 -1.09
CA TYR A 38 16.30 5.13 -1.63
C TYR A 38 15.53 5.40 -2.92
N ALA A 39 15.20 6.66 -3.18
CA ALA A 39 14.41 7.06 -4.35
C ALA A 39 15.07 6.74 -5.70
N SER A 40 16.37 6.43 -5.73
CA SER A 40 17.09 5.98 -6.93
C SER A 40 16.84 4.52 -7.30
N VAL A 41 16.16 3.76 -6.44
CA VAL A 41 15.82 2.35 -6.66
C VAL A 41 14.33 2.26 -6.99
N ASP A 42 13.98 1.36 -7.92
CA ASP A 42 12.59 1.06 -8.24
C ASP A 42 11.84 0.57 -6.99
N ALA A 43 10.73 1.22 -6.66
CA ALA A 43 9.92 0.83 -5.51
C ALA A 43 9.37 -0.60 -5.66
N ALA A 44 9.06 -1.04 -6.88
CA ALA A 44 8.55 -2.39 -7.14
C ALA A 44 9.58 -3.48 -6.85
N SER A 45 10.88 -3.17 -6.88
CA SER A 45 11.94 -4.13 -6.51
C SER A 45 12.04 -4.36 -4.99
N VAL A 46 11.40 -3.51 -4.19
CA VAL A 46 11.46 -3.55 -2.72
C VAL A 46 10.09 -3.89 -2.12
N VAL A 47 9.02 -3.32 -2.69
CA VAL A 47 7.62 -3.60 -2.36
C VAL A 47 7.10 -4.67 -3.32
N THR A 48 7.56 -5.90 -3.12
CA THR A 48 7.29 -7.02 -4.04
C THR A 48 5.82 -7.45 -4.03
N GLU A 49 5.39 -8.12 -5.11
CA GLU A 49 4.08 -8.77 -5.19
C GLU A 49 3.85 -9.78 -4.06
N GLU A 50 4.91 -10.49 -3.64
CA GLU A 50 4.82 -11.41 -2.52
C GLU A 50 4.57 -10.68 -1.20
N ALA A 51 5.25 -9.55 -0.97
CA ALA A 51 5.00 -8.72 0.21
C ALA A 51 3.56 -8.18 0.20
N ALA A 52 3.05 -7.74 -0.95
CA ALA A 52 1.66 -7.33 -1.12
C ALA A 52 0.68 -8.50 -0.84
N GLY A 53 0.95 -9.68 -1.39
CA GLY A 53 0.17 -10.89 -1.12
C GLY A 53 0.08 -11.22 0.36
N ARG A 54 1.22 -11.14 1.08
CA ARG A 54 1.24 -11.34 2.53
C ARG A 54 0.59 -10.20 3.30
N ALA A 55 0.59 -8.98 2.80
CA ALA A 55 -0.07 -7.84 3.43
C ALA A 55 -1.60 -7.94 3.31
N ARG A 56 -2.13 -8.44 2.17
CA ARG A 56 -3.56 -8.67 1.98
C ARG A 56 -4.16 -9.64 3.02
N LEU A 57 -3.35 -10.58 3.53
CA LEU A 57 -3.77 -11.52 4.59
C LEU A 57 -4.06 -10.86 5.94
N ALA A 58 -3.71 -9.58 6.14
CA ALA A 58 -4.06 -8.84 7.36
C ALA A 58 -5.52 -8.38 7.39
N PHE A 59 -6.23 -8.43 6.26
CA PHE A 59 -7.63 -8.04 6.14
C PHE A 59 -8.53 -9.26 6.28
N ALA A 60 -9.59 -9.13 7.09
CA ALA A 60 -10.60 -10.18 7.24
C ALA A 60 -11.56 -10.21 6.05
N VAL A 61 -11.83 -9.05 5.46
CA VAL A 61 -12.68 -8.89 4.27
C VAL A 61 -11.76 -8.73 3.05
N PRO A 62 -11.84 -9.63 2.05
CA PRO A 62 -10.96 -9.59 0.87
C PRO A 62 -10.99 -8.25 0.12
N GLU A 63 -12.17 -7.64 -0.01
CA GLU A 63 -12.36 -6.37 -0.72
C GLU A 63 -11.65 -5.19 -0.02
N GLU A 64 -11.48 -5.25 1.30
CA GLU A 64 -10.72 -4.23 2.03
C GLU A 64 -9.21 -4.33 1.72
N ALA A 65 -8.75 -5.51 1.29
CA ALA A 65 -7.36 -5.77 0.95
C ALA A 65 -6.91 -5.05 -0.34
N ASP A 66 -7.84 -4.58 -1.17
CA ASP A 66 -7.57 -3.74 -2.36
C ASP A 66 -6.87 -2.41 -1.99
N ALA A 67 -6.88 -2.02 -0.71
CA ALA A 67 -6.09 -0.91 -0.20
C ALA A 67 -4.58 -1.17 -0.32
N VAL A 68 -4.14 -2.43 -0.28
CA VAL A 68 -2.72 -2.81 -0.43
C VAL A 68 -2.21 -2.44 -1.82
N ASP A 69 -2.96 -2.79 -2.85
CA ASP A 69 -2.57 -2.53 -4.24
C ASP A 69 -2.55 -1.03 -4.52
N VAL A 70 -3.55 -0.28 -4.00
CA VAL A 70 -3.51 1.19 -4.08
C VAL A 70 -2.28 1.77 -3.41
N VAL A 71 -1.91 1.32 -2.20
CA VAL A 71 -0.73 1.88 -1.53
C VAL A 71 0.55 1.55 -2.28
N ARG A 72 0.64 0.35 -2.87
CA ARG A 72 1.79 -0.07 -3.68
C ARG A 72 1.93 0.73 -4.98
N ASP A 73 0.81 1.09 -5.60
CA ASP A 73 0.77 1.78 -6.89
C ASP A 73 0.76 3.32 -6.76
N LEU A 74 0.79 3.86 -5.53
CA LEU A 74 1.02 5.28 -5.27
C LEU A 74 2.49 5.66 -5.58
N VAL A 75 2.76 6.04 -6.82
CA VAL A 75 4.03 6.64 -7.29
C VAL A 75 3.86 8.08 -7.74
#